data_AF-A0A4S4KEE4-F1
#
_entry.id   AF-A0A4S4KEE4-F1
#
_cell.length_a   1.000
_cell.length_b   1.000
_cell.length_c   1.000
_cell.angle_alpha   90.00
_cell.angle_beta   90.00
_cell.angle_gamma   90.00
#
_symmetry.space_group_name_H-M   'P 1'
#
loop_
_entity.id
_entity.type
_entity.pdbx_description
1 polymer ?
#
loop_
_entity_poly.entity_id
_entity_poly.type
_entity_poly.pdbx_seq_one_letter_code
_entity_poly.pdbx_strand_id
1 'polypeptide(L)'
;MSVLQINFVIGEAGTSEPAFIATSDAFSPILSPTPQAYDVHVYQIPSWFAENSFYYDSFERNGTKYFEGEYAAISTNANDIFGTSADGRLLFPTMQSSSGEAAFMTGLERNSDIVFAASYAPLLQHVNSTQWTPDLISFDAGSVIRSTSFYVQKPEQRRRIPSEHSAVPDWNSLLERHKIDWLTGSDNQGLFIGSL
;
A
#
# COMPACT_ATOMS: atom_id res chain seq x y z
N MET A 1 -19.08 12.17 0.57
CA MET A 1 -18.27 11.80 -0.60
C MET A 1 -18.83 10.50 -1.14
N SER A 2 -19.12 10.41 -2.43
CA SER A 2 -19.46 9.13 -3.07
C SER A 2 -18.17 8.34 -3.25
N VAL A 3 -18.01 7.23 -2.53
CA VAL A 3 -16.90 6.30 -2.76
C VAL A 3 -17.09 5.69 -4.15
N LEU A 4 -16.08 5.84 -5.00
CA LEU A 4 -16.04 5.18 -6.30
C LEU A 4 -15.79 3.69 -6.02
N GLN A 5 -16.82 2.85 -6.16
CA GLN A 5 -16.68 1.41 -5.95
C GLN A 5 -15.84 0.80 -7.08
N ILE A 6 -14.54 0.66 -6.86
CA ILE A 6 -13.64 -0.10 -7.73
C ILE A 6 -13.45 -1.47 -7.08
N ASN A 7 -14.15 -2.48 -7.59
CA ASN A 7 -13.94 -3.86 -7.15
C ASN A 7 -12.70 -4.42 -7.86
N PHE A 8 -11.65 -4.76 -7.10
CA PHE A 8 -10.51 -5.51 -7.65
C PHE A 8 -10.75 -7.01 -7.46
N VAL A 9 -10.51 -7.79 -8.51
CA VAL A 9 -10.53 -9.25 -8.46
C VAL A 9 -9.08 -9.73 -8.38
N ILE A 10 -8.74 -10.39 -7.29
CA ILE A 10 -7.47 -11.12 -7.14
C ILE A 10 -7.77 -12.61 -7.20
N GLY A 11 -7.09 -13.33 -8.09
CA GLY A 11 -7.19 -14.79 -8.16
C GLY A 11 -6.28 -15.43 -7.11
N GLU A 12 -6.83 -16.30 -6.27
CA GLU A 12 -6.02 -17.18 -5.43
C GLU A 12 -5.66 -18.44 -6.23
N ALA A 13 -4.39 -18.85 -6.18
CA ALA A 13 -3.94 -20.04 -6.91
C ALA A 13 -4.60 -21.31 -6.32
N GLY A 14 -5.56 -21.89 -7.04
CA GLY A 14 -6.18 -23.17 -6.70
C GLY A 14 -7.66 -23.10 -6.31
N THR A 15 -8.30 -21.92 -6.29
CA THR A 15 -9.74 -21.78 -6.11
C THR A 15 -10.42 -21.41 -7.43
N SER A 16 -11.60 -21.98 -7.70
CA SER A 16 -12.37 -21.73 -8.93
C SER A 16 -13.25 -20.48 -8.85
N GLU A 17 -13.25 -19.78 -7.71
CA GLU A 17 -14.08 -18.59 -7.47
C GLU A 17 -13.22 -17.33 -7.30
N PRO A 18 -13.61 -16.20 -7.92
CA PRO A 18 -12.89 -14.94 -7.79
C PRO A 18 -12.97 -14.41 -6.35
N ALA A 19 -11.82 -14.05 -5.76
CA ALA A 19 -11.79 -13.32 -4.49
C ALA A 19 -11.95 -11.82 -4.77
N PHE A 20 -12.94 -11.20 -4.14
CA PHE A 20 -13.26 -9.78 -4.28
C PHE A 20 -12.63 -8.97 -3.15
N ILE A 21 -11.94 -7.89 -3.52
CA ILE A 21 -11.58 -6.81 -2.60
C ILE A 21 -12.55 -5.65 -2.83
N ALA A 22 -13.21 -5.21 -1.76
CA ALA A 22 -14.08 -4.04 -1.79
C ALA A 22 -13.31 -2.77 -1.40
N THR A 23 -13.35 -1.72 -2.22
CA THR A 23 -12.95 -0.37 -1.82
C THR A 23 -14.18 0.39 -1.30
N SER A 24 -14.35 0.37 0.02
CA SER A 24 -15.39 1.10 0.75
C SER A 24 -14.98 1.21 2.21
N ASP A 25 -15.72 1.99 3.00
CA ASP A 25 -15.56 1.88 4.45
C ASP A 25 -15.83 0.43 4.86
N ALA A 26 -14.95 -0.12 5.69
CA ALA A 26 -15.09 -1.49 6.15
C ALA A 26 -16.45 -1.63 6.87
N PHE A 27 -17.25 -2.62 6.43
CA PHE A 27 -18.56 -2.93 6.97
C PHE A 27 -19.66 -1.86 6.81
N SER A 28 -19.41 -0.79 6.04
CA SER A 28 -20.41 0.26 5.77
C SER A 28 -20.29 0.81 4.35
N PRO A 29 -21.28 0.61 3.46
CA PRO A 29 -22.49 -0.19 3.66
C PRO A 29 -22.20 -1.70 3.75
N ILE A 30 -23.19 -2.48 4.19
CA ILE A 30 -23.14 -3.95 4.10
C ILE A 30 -23.22 -4.34 2.62
N LEU A 31 -22.17 -4.98 2.11
CA LEU A 31 -22.07 -5.41 0.72
C LEU A 31 -22.53 -6.87 0.54
N SER A 32 -23.08 -7.19 -0.63
CA SER A 32 -23.50 -8.54 -1.02
C SER A 32 -22.98 -8.86 -2.43
N PRO A 33 -22.21 -9.96 -2.62
CA PRO A 33 -21.76 -10.89 -1.59
C PRO A 33 -20.81 -10.22 -0.58
N THR A 34 -20.67 -10.81 0.62
CA THR A 34 -19.76 -10.30 1.65
C THR A 34 -18.32 -10.36 1.12
N PRO A 35 -17.58 -9.23 1.09
CA PRO A 35 -16.20 -9.22 0.63
C PRO A 35 -15.31 -10.05 1.54
N GLN A 36 -14.34 -10.75 0.95
CA GLN A 36 -13.32 -11.47 1.72
C GLN A 36 -12.21 -10.51 2.19
N ALA A 37 -12.02 -9.41 1.47
CA ALA A 37 -11.08 -8.38 1.82
C ALA A 37 -11.61 -6.98 1.52
N TYR A 38 -11.08 -6.00 2.26
CA TYR A 38 -11.34 -4.58 2.04
C TYR A 38 -10.05 -3.85 1.70
N ASP A 39 -10.15 -2.90 0.77
CA ASP A 39 -9.14 -1.90 0.50
C ASP A 39 -9.53 -0.60 1.22
N VAL A 40 -8.76 -0.25 2.25
CA VAL A 40 -8.99 0.87 3.16
C VAL A 40 -8.04 2.01 2.80
N HIS A 41 -8.61 3.20 2.61
CA HIS A 41 -7.87 4.40 2.22
C HIS A 41 -7.98 5.47 3.29
N VAL A 42 -6.86 6.05 3.72
CA VAL A 42 -6.84 7.13 4.70
C VAL A 42 -5.87 8.26 4.37
N TYR A 43 -6.45 9.44 4.16
CA TYR A 43 -5.73 10.70 4.05
C TYR A 43 -6.08 11.58 5.24
N GLN A 44 -5.11 11.84 6.09
CA GLN A 44 -5.35 12.50 7.37
C GLN A 44 -4.20 13.41 7.80
N ILE A 45 -4.35 14.07 8.95
CA ILE A 45 -3.28 14.85 9.57
C ILE A 45 -2.27 13.94 10.32
N PRO A 46 -1.01 14.35 10.51
CA PRO A 46 0.01 13.54 11.19
C PRO A 46 -0.39 13.03 12.57
N SER A 47 -1.09 13.83 13.38
CA SER A 47 -1.50 13.42 14.74
C SER A 47 -2.53 12.31 14.71
N TRP A 48 -3.44 12.32 13.73
CA TRP A 48 -4.41 11.25 13.54
C TRP A 48 -3.72 9.90 13.34
N PHE A 49 -2.67 9.85 12.50
CA PHE A 49 -1.93 8.60 12.28
C PHE A 49 -1.27 8.08 13.56
N ALA A 50 -0.66 8.96 14.37
CA ALA A 50 -0.07 8.55 15.64
C ALA A 50 -1.13 8.05 16.65
N GLU A 51 -2.25 8.77 16.76
CA GLU A 51 -3.35 8.45 17.66
C GLU A 51 -4.10 7.18 17.25
N ASN A 52 -4.13 6.86 15.96
CA ASN A 52 -4.80 5.67 15.40
C ASN A 52 -3.84 4.50 15.14
N SER A 53 -2.70 4.47 15.83
CA SER A 53 -1.77 3.32 15.79
C SER A 53 -2.38 2.00 16.30
N PHE A 54 -3.58 2.02 16.86
CA PHE A 54 -4.36 0.86 17.32
C PHE A 54 -5.63 0.60 16.48
N TYR A 55 -5.73 1.19 15.28
CA TYR A 55 -6.94 1.16 14.44
C TYR A 55 -7.50 -0.26 14.25
N TYR A 56 -6.64 -1.23 13.92
CA TYR A 56 -7.03 -2.62 13.65
C TYR A 56 -7.06 -3.54 14.88
N ASP A 57 -6.65 -3.08 16.06
CA ASP A 57 -6.47 -3.95 17.24
C ASP A 57 -7.80 -4.59 17.69
N SER A 58 -8.91 -3.87 17.56
CA SER A 58 -10.25 -4.34 17.95
C SER A 58 -11.01 -5.07 16.84
N PHE A 59 -10.46 -5.17 15.62
CA PHE A 59 -11.17 -5.76 14.49
C PHE A 59 -11.32 -7.28 14.68
N GLU A 60 -12.44 -7.84 14.21
CA GLU A 60 -12.70 -9.27 14.34
C GLU A 60 -11.76 -10.11 13.47
N ARG A 61 -11.29 -11.24 14.00
CA ARG A 61 -10.47 -12.23 13.26
C ARG A 61 -11.38 -13.31 12.67
N ASN A 62 -12.37 -12.89 11.89
CA ASN A 62 -13.43 -13.75 11.34
C ASN A 62 -13.14 -14.26 9.91
N GLY A 63 -11.93 -14.04 9.40
CA GLY A 63 -11.51 -14.39 8.04
C GLY A 63 -11.39 -13.21 7.09
N THR A 64 -12.01 -12.07 7.42
CA THR A 64 -11.87 -10.82 6.64
C THR A 64 -10.42 -10.33 6.67
N LYS A 65 -9.91 -9.88 5.52
CA LYS A 65 -8.57 -9.29 5.37
C LYS A 65 -8.63 -7.82 4.97
N TYR A 66 -7.57 -7.09 5.27
CA TYR A 66 -7.47 -5.66 4.99
C TYR A 66 -6.20 -5.35 4.21
N PHE A 67 -6.37 -4.57 3.16
CA PHE A 67 -5.32 -3.90 2.44
C PHE A 67 -5.41 -2.41 2.80
N GLU A 68 -4.39 -1.85 3.42
CA GLU A 68 -4.30 -0.39 3.59
C GLU A 68 -3.76 0.22 2.28
N GLY A 69 -4.58 0.23 1.22
CA GLY A 69 -4.11 0.46 -0.14
C GLY A 69 -3.69 1.89 -0.45
N GLU A 70 -4.22 2.86 0.29
CA GLU A 70 -3.76 4.25 0.17
C GLU A 70 -3.69 4.88 1.56
N TYR A 71 -2.51 5.31 1.97
CA TYR A 71 -2.39 6.16 3.15
C TYR A 71 -1.30 7.21 3.03
N ALA A 72 -1.59 8.42 3.53
CA ALA A 72 -0.60 9.47 3.71
C ALA A 72 -1.08 10.53 4.71
N ALA A 73 -0.15 11.08 5.49
CA ALA A 73 -0.42 12.31 6.23
C ALA A 73 -0.22 13.51 5.30
N ILE A 74 -1.33 14.16 4.88
CA ILE A 74 -1.31 15.10 3.76
C ILE A 74 -1.48 16.57 4.15
N SER A 75 -1.95 16.86 5.36
CA SER A 75 -2.24 18.22 5.81
C SER A 75 -1.99 18.38 7.30
N THR A 76 -1.78 19.60 7.78
CA THR A 76 -1.82 19.92 9.22
C THR A 76 -3.18 20.48 9.65
N ASN A 77 -4.11 20.66 8.71
CA ASN A 77 -5.44 21.20 8.98
C ASN A 77 -6.49 20.10 8.92
N ALA A 78 -7.02 19.73 10.09
CA ALA A 78 -8.04 18.69 10.23
C ALA A 78 -9.39 19.07 9.60
N ASN A 79 -9.66 20.38 9.48
CA ASN A 79 -10.93 20.89 8.96
C ASN A 79 -10.93 21.03 7.43
N ASP A 80 -9.75 21.01 6.81
CA ASP A 80 -9.58 21.08 5.36
C ASP A 80 -8.36 20.26 4.91
N ILE A 81 -8.51 18.94 4.99
CA ILE A 81 -7.44 17.98 4.70
C ILE A 81 -6.96 18.08 3.24
N PHE A 82 -7.88 18.37 2.31
CA PHE A 82 -7.60 18.46 0.88
C PHE A 82 -7.41 19.89 0.37
N GLY A 83 -7.32 20.86 1.30
CA GLY A 83 -7.16 22.28 1.00
C GLY A 83 -5.84 22.63 0.31
N THR A 84 -5.58 23.93 0.24
CA THR A 84 -4.35 24.46 -0.38
C THR A 84 -3.17 24.41 0.57
N SER A 85 -1.95 24.63 0.07
CA SER A 85 -0.75 24.73 0.92
C SER A 85 -0.79 25.93 1.86
N ALA A 86 -1.55 26.98 1.54
CA ALA A 86 -1.78 28.10 2.45
C ALA A 86 -2.64 27.68 3.67
N ASP A 87 -3.48 26.66 3.48
CA ASP A 87 -4.44 26.16 4.48
C ASP A 87 -3.95 24.88 5.17
N GLY A 88 -2.66 24.53 5.03
CA GLY A 88 -2.03 23.43 5.76
C GLY A 88 -1.70 22.18 4.94
N ARG A 89 -2.02 22.15 3.63
CA ARG A 89 -1.61 21.03 2.75
C ARG A 89 -0.09 20.93 2.67
N LEU A 90 0.43 19.72 2.85
CA LEU A 90 1.85 19.44 2.70
C LEU A 90 2.21 19.35 1.22
N LEU A 91 3.18 20.15 0.78
CA LEU A 91 3.74 20.07 -0.58
C LEU A 91 4.70 18.88 -0.74
N PHE A 92 5.40 18.53 0.34
CA PHE A 92 6.28 17.37 0.44
C PHE A 92 6.12 16.76 1.84
N PRO A 93 6.40 15.45 2.02
CA PRO A 93 6.37 14.86 3.35
C PRO A 93 7.36 15.53 4.29
N THR A 94 6.98 15.65 5.56
CA THR A 94 7.77 16.27 6.63
C THR A 94 8.19 15.22 7.65
N MET A 95 9.09 15.57 8.57
CA MET A 95 9.39 14.68 9.71
C MET A 95 8.17 14.43 10.59
N GLN A 96 7.26 15.39 10.68
CA GLN A 96 6.02 15.25 11.45
C GLN A 96 5.09 14.23 10.80
N SER A 97 4.84 14.35 9.48
CA SER A 97 4.01 13.40 8.73
C SER A 97 4.61 12.00 8.78
N SER A 98 5.90 11.85 8.50
CA SER A 98 6.57 10.56 8.47
C SER A 98 6.61 9.88 9.85
N SER A 99 6.72 10.65 10.95
CA SER A 99 6.70 10.08 12.30
C SER A 99 5.31 9.59 12.70
N GLY A 100 4.25 10.31 12.32
CA GLY A 100 2.88 9.86 12.52
C GLY A 100 2.58 8.59 11.72
N GLU A 101 2.94 8.58 10.44
CA GLU A 101 2.82 7.41 9.56
C GLU A 101 3.60 6.20 10.11
N ALA A 102 4.82 6.41 10.61
CA ALA A 102 5.60 5.33 11.24
C ALA A 102 4.88 4.72 12.45
N ALA A 103 4.28 5.54 13.31
CA ALA A 103 3.51 5.06 14.45
C ALA A 103 2.30 4.23 14.00
N PHE A 104 1.56 4.70 12.98
CA PHE A 104 0.47 3.94 12.38
C PHE A 104 0.93 2.60 11.81
N MET A 105 2.05 2.58 11.09
CA MET A 105 2.63 1.36 10.50
C MET A 105 2.99 0.29 11.55
N THR A 106 3.39 0.67 12.77
CA THR A 106 3.58 -0.33 13.85
C THR A 106 2.28 -1.02 14.23
N GLY A 107 1.15 -0.34 14.08
CA GLY A 107 -0.19 -0.92 14.21
C GLY A 107 -0.50 -1.90 13.08
N LEU A 108 -0.17 -1.55 11.84
CA LEU A 108 -0.34 -2.44 10.69
C LEU A 108 0.50 -3.71 10.86
N GLU A 109 1.77 -3.57 11.27
CA GLU A 109 2.66 -4.71 11.52
C GLU A 109 2.13 -5.60 12.65
N ARG A 110 1.69 -5.00 13.77
CA ARG A 110 1.10 -5.72 14.91
C ARG A 110 -0.14 -6.51 14.53
N ASN A 111 -0.94 -6.00 13.59
CA ASN A 111 -2.18 -6.63 13.12
C ASN A 111 -2.02 -7.29 11.75
N SER A 112 -0.81 -7.70 11.38
CA SER A 112 -0.51 -8.33 10.08
C SER A 112 -1.13 -9.73 9.92
N ASP A 113 -1.77 -10.26 10.96
CA ASP A 113 -2.66 -11.42 10.89
C ASP A 113 -3.90 -11.14 10.03
N ILE A 114 -4.40 -9.89 10.01
CA ILE A 114 -5.56 -9.45 9.21
C ILE A 114 -5.21 -8.38 8.17
N VAL A 115 -4.18 -7.55 8.40
CA VAL A 115 -3.68 -6.57 7.43
C VAL A 115 -2.61 -7.22 6.55
N PHE A 116 -2.94 -7.59 5.32
CA PHE A 116 -2.03 -8.39 4.48
C PHE A 116 -1.06 -7.54 3.64
N ALA A 117 -1.44 -6.29 3.36
CA ALA A 117 -0.66 -5.33 2.57
C ALA A 117 -0.96 -3.89 3.01
N ALA A 118 -0.04 -2.97 2.70
CA ALA A 118 -0.20 -1.53 2.91
C ALA A 118 0.63 -0.75 1.88
N SER A 119 0.11 0.36 1.38
CA SER A 119 0.81 1.23 0.40
C SER A 119 0.59 2.71 0.65
N TYR A 120 1.69 3.44 0.76
CA TYR A 120 1.66 4.90 0.73
C TYR A 120 1.21 5.40 -0.63
N ALA A 121 0.35 6.41 -0.66
CA ALA A 121 -0.11 7.02 -1.90
C ALA A 121 -0.16 8.57 -1.82
N PRO A 122 0.15 9.28 -2.92
CA PRO A 122 0.69 8.74 -4.18
C PRO A 122 2.21 8.47 -4.12
N LEU A 123 2.68 7.59 -5.01
CA LEU A 123 4.08 7.14 -5.00
C LEU A 123 5.03 8.15 -5.65
N LEU A 124 4.61 8.77 -6.75
CA LEU A 124 5.50 9.50 -7.66
C LEU A 124 4.97 10.90 -7.97
N GLN A 125 5.86 11.88 -7.87
CA GLN A 125 5.58 13.28 -8.22
C GLN A 125 6.57 13.81 -9.25
N HIS A 126 6.07 14.24 -10.40
CA HIS A 126 6.86 15.09 -11.29
C HIS A 126 6.79 16.54 -10.77
N VAL A 127 7.90 17.09 -10.27
CA VAL A 127 7.89 18.40 -9.57
C VAL A 127 7.44 19.58 -10.45
N ASN A 128 7.62 19.48 -11.77
CA ASN A 128 7.15 20.51 -12.72
C ASN A 128 5.69 20.34 -13.18
N SER A 129 5.00 19.25 -12.79
CA SER A 129 3.60 19.01 -13.17
C SER A 129 2.94 18.13 -12.13
N THR A 130 2.38 18.76 -11.09
CA THR A 130 1.83 18.09 -9.92
C THR A 130 0.33 18.36 -9.80
N GLN A 131 -0.46 17.31 -9.56
CA GLN A 131 -1.91 17.40 -9.33
C GLN A 131 -2.29 17.09 -7.88
N TRP A 132 -1.42 16.40 -7.15
CA TRP A 132 -1.60 16.00 -5.76
C TRP A 132 -0.29 16.15 -5.00
N THR A 133 -0.37 16.47 -3.71
CA THR A 133 0.77 16.42 -2.79
C THR A 133 0.30 15.92 -1.41
N PRO A 134 1.18 15.51 -0.51
CA PRO A 134 2.57 15.13 -0.75
C PRO A 134 2.66 13.76 -1.43
N ASP A 135 3.85 13.42 -1.93
CA ASP A 135 4.15 12.14 -2.60
C ASP A 135 5.41 11.49 -2.02
N LEU A 136 5.52 10.17 -2.16
CA LEU A 136 6.62 9.43 -1.53
C LEU A 136 7.98 9.73 -2.17
N ILE A 137 8.03 9.85 -3.49
CA ILE A 137 9.24 10.13 -4.26
C ILE A 137 8.92 11.21 -5.29
N SER A 138 9.65 12.31 -5.23
CA SER A 138 9.54 13.39 -6.22
C SER A 138 10.71 13.32 -7.19
N PHE A 139 10.53 13.75 -8.43
CA PHE A 139 11.59 13.74 -9.43
C PHE A 139 11.42 14.86 -10.46
N ASP A 140 12.53 15.19 -11.12
CA ASP A 140 12.58 15.98 -12.35
C ASP A 140 13.31 15.18 -13.45
N ALA A 141 13.62 15.82 -14.57
CA ALA A 141 14.30 15.16 -15.69
C ALA A 141 15.73 14.69 -15.38
N GLY A 142 16.36 15.19 -14.31
CA GLY A 142 17.76 14.92 -13.99
C GLY A 142 18.00 14.27 -12.62
N SER A 143 16.99 14.21 -11.75
CA SER A 143 17.18 13.86 -10.35
C SER A 143 15.95 13.25 -9.70
N VAL A 144 16.20 12.47 -8.64
CA VAL A 144 15.18 11.84 -7.79
C VAL A 144 15.38 12.30 -6.35
N ILE A 145 14.29 12.75 -5.74
CA ILE A 145 14.19 13.26 -4.38
C ILE A 145 13.41 12.23 -3.55
N ARG A 146 14.06 11.69 -2.52
CA ARG A 146 13.45 10.74 -1.58
C ARG A 146 12.92 11.52 -0.38
N SER A 147 11.62 11.44 -0.13
CA SER A 147 10.98 12.15 0.99
C SER A 147 11.37 11.58 2.36
N THR A 148 10.97 12.25 3.44
CA THR A 148 11.07 11.70 4.79
C THR A 148 10.28 10.40 4.94
N SER A 149 9.06 10.36 4.40
CA SER A 149 8.20 9.16 4.40
C SER A 149 8.81 8.00 3.62
N PHE A 150 9.56 8.25 2.53
CA PHE A 150 10.31 7.18 1.83
C PHE A 150 11.27 6.44 2.77
N TYR A 151 11.95 7.17 3.65
CA TYR A 151 12.88 6.57 4.60
C TYR A 151 12.18 5.83 5.75
N VAL A 152 10.90 6.08 6.00
CA VAL A 152 10.07 5.27 6.90
C VAL A 152 9.62 3.98 6.21
N GLN A 153 9.20 4.06 4.95
CA GLN A 153 8.75 2.89 4.17
C GLN A 153 9.87 1.88 3.90
N LYS A 154 11.09 2.36 3.59
CA LYS A 154 12.20 1.51 3.14
C LYS A 154 12.68 0.47 4.17
N PRO A 155 12.90 0.80 5.46
CA PRO A 155 13.26 -0.18 6.47
C PRO A 155 12.17 -1.22 6.70
N GLU A 156 10.91 -0.81 6.66
CA GLU A 156 9.77 -1.71 6.89
C GLU A 156 9.71 -2.82 5.83
N GLN A 157 9.82 -2.43 4.55
CA GLN A 157 9.90 -3.38 3.44
C GLN A 157 11.06 -4.38 3.56
N ARG A 158 12.13 -4.06 4.31
CA ARG A 158 13.31 -4.92 4.49
C ARG A 158 13.19 -5.88 5.67
N ARG A 159 12.32 -5.61 6.66
CA ARG A 159 12.18 -6.45 7.86
C ARG A 159 11.39 -7.73 7.61
N ARG A 160 10.60 -7.79 6.52
CA ARG A 160 9.71 -8.92 6.19
C ARG A 160 10.37 -10.10 5.48
N ILE A 161 11.70 -10.24 5.51
CA ILE A 161 12.39 -11.48 5.11
C ILE A 161 12.76 -12.23 6.40
N PRO A 162 11.99 -13.26 6.83
CA PRO A 162 12.42 -14.13 7.90
C PRO A 162 13.74 -14.81 7.52
N SER A 163 14.72 -14.77 8.43
CA SER A 163 16.02 -15.42 8.29
C SER A 163 15.96 -16.96 8.19
N GLU A 164 14.77 -17.54 8.29
CA GLU A 164 14.53 -18.99 8.25
C GLU A 164 14.47 -19.58 6.84
N HIS A 165 14.46 -18.74 5.78
CA HIS A 165 14.55 -19.17 4.37
C HIS A 165 15.94 -18.92 3.75
N SER A 166 17.00 -18.99 4.55
CA SER A 166 18.39 -18.96 4.05
C SER A 166 18.91 -20.32 3.56
N ALA A 167 18.10 -21.38 3.64
CA ALA A 167 18.37 -22.62 2.92
C ALA A 167 18.01 -22.44 1.44
N VAL A 168 18.99 -22.01 0.63
CA VAL A 168 18.91 -22.08 -0.83
C VAL A 168 18.60 -23.54 -1.21
N PRO A 169 17.44 -23.86 -1.82
CA PRO A 169 17.19 -25.20 -2.31
C PRO A 169 18.21 -25.52 -3.40
N ASP A 170 18.83 -26.70 -3.33
CA ASP A 170 19.71 -27.21 -4.39
C ASP A 170 18.97 -27.16 -5.74
N TRP A 171 19.47 -26.30 -6.63
CA TRP A 171 18.90 -26.00 -7.95
C TRP A 171 18.70 -27.24 -8.82
N ASN A 172 19.43 -28.33 -8.56
CA ASN A 172 19.27 -29.57 -9.31
C ASN A 172 18.00 -30.35 -8.92
N SER A 173 17.48 -30.16 -7.70
CA SER A 173 16.34 -30.91 -7.18
C SER A 173 14.96 -30.39 -7.61
N LEU A 174 14.91 -29.17 -8.19
CA LEU A 174 13.69 -28.53 -8.69
C LEU A 174 13.43 -28.84 -10.17
N LEU A 175 14.47 -29.12 -10.95
CA LEU A 175 14.36 -29.38 -12.39
C LEU A 175 13.78 -30.77 -12.73
N GLU A 176 13.91 -31.76 -11.84
CA GLU A 176 13.35 -33.11 -12.09
C GLU A 176 11.87 -33.25 -11.70
N ARG A 177 11.30 -32.34 -10.90
CA ARG A 177 9.94 -32.51 -10.35
C ARG A 177 8.83 -31.73 -11.05
N HIS A 178 9.12 -30.74 -11.88
CA HIS A 178 8.08 -30.00 -12.58
C HIS A 178 8.47 -29.78 -14.04
N LYS A 179 7.83 -30.52 -14.93
CA LYS A 179 7.82 -30.23 -16.37
C LYS A 179 7.13 -28.88 -16.59
N ILE A 180 7.90 -27.81 -16.55
CA ILE A 180 7.47 -26.49 -17.01
C ILE A 180 7.92 -26.38 -18.45
N ASP A 181 7.00 -26.59 -19.39
CA ASP A 181 7.23 -26.29 -20.80
C ASP A 181 7.26 -24.75 -20.96
N TRP A 182 8.46 -24.24 -21.24
CA TRP A 182 8.66 -22.85 -21.65
C TRP A 182 8.42 -22.73 -23.15
N LEU A 183 7.24 -22.24 -23.56
CA LEU A 183 7.09 -21.68 -24.90
C LEU A 183 7.75 -20.30 -24.91
N THR A 184 9.00 -20.25 -25.35
CA THR A 184 9.70 -19.00 -25.65
C THR A 184 9.31 -18.52 -27.04
N GLY A 185 8.65 -17.35 -27.11
CA GLY A 185 8.58 -16.53 -28.32
C GLY A 185 9.45 -15.30 -28.09
N SER A 186 10.49 -15.14 -28.91
CA SER A 186 11.39 -13.98 -28.86
C SER A 186 10.92 -12.92 -29.85
N ASP A 187 10.50 -11.78 -29.33
CA ASP A 187 10.27 -10.58 -30.12
C ASP A 187 11.15 -9.49 -29.52
N ASN A 188 12.03 -8.98 -30.37
CA ASN A 188 13.29 -8.37 -30.00
C ASN A 188 13.17 -6.89 -29.57
N GLN A 189 12.30 -6.55 -28.60
CA GLN A 189 12.17 -5.19 -28.07
C GLN A 189 11.74 -5.20 -26.58
N GLY A 190 12.71 -4.94 -25.70
CA GLY A 190 12.58 -4.37 -24.34
C GLY A 190 11.36 -4.68 -23.47
N LEU A 191 11.59 -5.42 -22.38
CA LEU A 191 10.65 -5.60 -21.27
C LEU A 191 10.30 -4.25 -20.61
N PHE A 192 9.06 -3.79 -20.77
CA PHE A 192 8.45 -2.74 -19.94
C PHE A 192 7.54 -3.40 -18.90
N ILE A 193 7.80 -3.16 -17.62
CA ILE A 193 6.82 -3.37 -16.54
C ILE A 193 6.45 -1.96 -16.05
N GLY A 194 5.28 -1.48 -16.46
CA GLY A 194 4.65 -0.29 -15.92
C GLY A 194 3.38 -0.70 -15.18
N SER A 195 3.24 -0.28 -13.92
CA SER A 195 1.97 -0.31 -13.20
C SER A 195 1.24 1.01 -13.46
N LEU A 196 0.00 0.90 -13.91
CA LEU A 196 -0.99 1.98 -13.96
C LEU A 196 -1.41 2.40 -12.55
#